data_AF-A0A285RCG6-F1
#
_entry.id   AF-A0A285RCG6-F1
#
_cell.length_a   1.000
_cell.length_b   1.000
_cell.length_c   1.000
_cell.angle_alpha   90.00
_cell.angle_beta   90.00
_cell.angle_gamma   90.00
#
_symmetry.space_group_name_H-M   'P 1'
#
loop_
_entity.id
_entity.type
_entity.pdbx_description
1 polymer ?
#
loop_
_entity_poly.entity_id
_entity_poly.type
_entity_poly.pdbx_seq_one_letter_code
_entity_poly.pdbx_strand_id
1 'polypeptide(L)'
;MYQNCIISVLLRVLCSKDRNTGRIFIVIKRNGAQKMVKKRISSEEVAKATKEALERRGVTIEDIAAIVYDMQLPYNEGLTIEHCTNSVERVLRKREVQHSVLVGIELDELAEKNLLSQPLQSIIESDEGLFGVDETLALGSVMTYGSIALTTYGHLDKNKVGIIKKLDTKIGNGVHTFLDDLVGSIAACAASRIAHRMRDLEEEGETFADIPPTVLGPKPKQKKENE
;
A
#
# COMPACT_ATOMS: atom_id res chain seq x y z
N MET A 1 -25.01 0.08 26.07
CA MET A 1 -26.17 -0.71 25.60
C MET A 1 -25.89 -1.57 24.36
N TYR A 2 -24.74 -1.45 23.67
CA TYR A 2 -24.41 -2.23 22.46
C TYR A 2 -23.49 -3.47 22.67
N GLN A 3 -22.95 -3.70 23.87
CA GLN A 3 -22.13 -4.90 24.16
C GLN A 3 -22.94 -6.13 24.61
N ASN A 4 -24.17 -5.95 25.07
CA ASN A 4 -25.02 -7.04 25.55
C ASN A 4 -25.79 -7.77 24.44
N CYS A 5 -25.83 -7.22 23.21
CA CYS A 5 -26.56 -7.83 22.10
C CYS A 5 -25.73 -8.93 21.39
N ILE A 6 -24.41 -8.78 21.31
CA ILE A 6 -23.52 -9.75 20.62
C ILE A 6 -23.37 -11.05 21.43
N ILE A 7 -23.35 -10.95 22.78
CA ILE A 7 -23.28 -12.14 23.65
C ILE A 7 -24.58 -12.97 23.57
N SER A 8 -25.73 -12.32 23.38
CA SER A 8 -27.04 -12.98 23.23
C SER A 8 -27.13 -13.83 21.94
N VAL A 9 -26.56 -13.34 20.84
CA VAL A 9 -26.58 -14.05 19.55
C VAL A 9 -25.59 -15.21 19.53
N LEU A 10 -24.42 -15.07 20.16
CA LEU A 10 -23.42 -16.14 20.22
C LEU A 10 -23.83 -17.31 21.14
N LEU A 11 -24.62 -17.06 22.19
CA LEU A 11 -25.09 -18.12 23.09
C LEU A 11 -26.15 -19.06 22.47
N ARG A 12 -26.85 -18.64 21.41
CA ARG A 12 -27.88 -19.48 20.77
C ARG A 12 -27.32 -20.63 19.93
N VAL A 13 -26.02 -20.64 19.62
CA VAL A 13 -25.40 -21.66 18.75
C VAL A 13 -24.86 -22.87 19.54
N LEU A 14 -24.82 -22.83 20.88
CA LEU A 14 -24.14 -23.84 21.70
C LEU A 14 -25.05 -24.63 22.67
N CYS A 15 -26.32 -24.84 22.32
CA CYS A 15 -27.21 -25.74 23.07
C CYS A 15 -27.45 -27.04 22.29
N SER A 16 -26.79 -28.13 22.69
CA SER A 16 -27.16 -29.48 22.28
C SER A 16 -28.06 -30.09 23.34
N LYS A 17 -29.25 -30.56 22.95
CA LYS A 17 -30.25 -31.17 23.83
C LYS A 17 -29.90 -32.65 24.03
N ASP A 18 -29.64 -33.06 25.27
CA ASP A 18 -29.48 -34.49 25.60
C ASP A 18 -30.82 -35.20 25.39
N ARG A 19 -30.83 -36.20 24.50
CA ARG A 19 -32.05 -36.90 24.07
C ARG A 19 -32.61 -37.88 25.11
N ASN A 20 -31.88 -38.20 26.19
CA ASN A 20 -32.34 -39.18 27.18
C ASN A 20 -32.84 -38.56 28.50
N THR A 21 -32.42 -37.34 28.86
CA THR A 21 -32.74 -36.78 30.19
C THR A 21 -33.49 -35.44 30.14
N GLY A 22 -33.63 -34.82 28.97
CA GLY A 22 -34.36 -33.56 28.80
C GLY A 22 -33.73 -32.34 29.49
N ARG A 23 -32.56 -32.50 30.13
CA ARG A 23 -31.82 -31.41 30.78
C ARG A 23 -30.91 -30.70 29.78
N ILE A 24 -30.95 -29.37 29.83
CA ILE A 24 -30.04 -28.50 29.10
C ILE A 24 -28.74 -28.43 29.89
N PHE A 25 -27.64 -28.94 29.33
CA PHE A 25 -26.31 -28.80 29.90
C PHE A 25 -25.50 -27.80 29.07
N ILE A 26 -24.89 -26.82 29.73
CA ILE A 26 -23.88 -25.95 29.13
C ILE A 26 -22.55 -26.73 29.21
N VAL A 27 -22.11 -27.30 28.09
CA VAL A 27 -20.76 -27.88 28.00
C VAL A 27 -19.75 -26.74 27.88
N ILE A 28 -19.28 -26.22 29.02
CA ILE A 28 -18.12 -25.33 29.03
C ILE A 28 -16.89 -26.21 28.79
N LYS A 29 -16.47 -26.38 27.52
CA LYS A 29 -15.11 -26.85 27.23
C LYS A 29 -14.14 -25.81 27.77
N ARG A 30 -13.58 -26.07 28.96
CA ARG A 30 -12.38 -25.38 29.44
C ARG A 30 -11.20 -25.78 28.56
N ASN A 31 -11.09 -25.19 27.38
CA ASN A 31 -9.84 -25.22 26.64
C ASN A 31 -8.83 -24.42 27.45
N GLY A 32 -7.79 -25.08 27.95
CA GLY A 32 -6.66 -24.41 28.59
C GLY A 32 -6.17 -23.31 27.65
N ALA A 33 -6.16 -22.08 28.13
CA ALA A 33 -5.60 -20.95 27.40
C ALA A 33 -4.09 -21.18 27.26
N GLN A 34 -3.67 -21.87 26.20
CA GLN A 34 -2.30 -21.77 25.70
C GLN A 34 -2.08 -20.30 25.39
N LYS A 35 -1.19 -19.68 26.16
CA LYS A 35 -0.73 -18.31 25.95
C LYS A 35 0.03 -18.31 24.63
N MET A 36 -0.67 -18.13 23.51
CA MET A 36 -0.05 -17.92 22.21
C MET A 36 0.79 -16.65 22.34
N VAL A 37 2.10 -16.81 22.46
CA VAL A 37 3.03 -15.69 22.32
C VAL A 37 2.86 -15.21 20.89
N LYS A 38 2.19 -14.07 20.72
CA LYS A 38 1.98 -13.44 19.40
C LYS A 38 3.37 -13.17 18.81
N LYS A 39 3.80 -14.01 17.85
CA LYS A 39 5.03 -13.79 17.08
C LYS A 39 4.90 -12.41 16.41
N ARG A 40 5.82 -11.49 16.71
CA ARG A 40 5.87 -10.21 16.00
C ARG A 40 6.38 -10.48 14.59
N ILE A 41 5.62 -10.02 13.59
CA ILE A 41 6.02 -10.11 12.19
C ILE A 41 7.18 -9.12 11.97
N SER A 42 8.23 -9.57 11.29
CA SER A 42 9.41 -8.73 11.03
C SER A 42 9.13 -7.73 9.91
N SER A 43 9.80 -6.57 9.94
CA SER A 43 9.66 -5.57 8.86
C SER A 43 10.12 -6.10 7.50
N GLU A 44 11.08 -7.01 7.48
CA GLU A 44 11.60 -7.63 6.26
C GLU A 44 10.57 -8.59 5.64
N GLU A 45 9.87 -9.37 6.47
CA GLU A 45 8.79 -10.25 6.04
C GLU A 45 7.65 -9.45 5.40
N VAL A 46 7.26 -8.31 5.98
CA VAL A 46 6.24 -7.41 5.42
C VAL A 46 6.72 -6.78 4.10
N ALA A 47 7.98 -6.33 4.04
CA ALA A 47 8.55 -5.74 2.84
C ALA A 47 8.58 -6.73 1.67
N LYS A 48 8.98 -7.97 1.94
CA LYS A 48 8.98 -9.06 0.96
C LYS A 48 7.56 -9.36 0.47
N ALA A 49 6.61 -9.55 1.38
CA ALA A 49 5.22 -9.81 1.03
C ALA A 49 4.61 -8.69 0.17
N THR A 50 4.99 -7.43 0.43
CA THR A 50 4.52 -6.28 -0.35
C THR A 50 5.00 -6.34 -1.80
N LYS A 51 6.27 -6.70 -2.03
CA LYS A 51 6.82 -6.84 -3.38
C LYS A 51 6.18 -8.01 -4.13
N GLU A 52 6.07 -9.16 -3.45
CA GLU A 52 5.40 -10.33 -4.01
C GLU A 52 3.92 -10.04 -4.34
N ALA A 53 3.25 -9.20 -3.54
CA ALA A 53 1.89 -8.74 -3.79
C ALA A 53 1.78 -7.84 -5.02
N LEU A 54 2.73 -6.94 -5.28
CA LEU A 54 2.73 -6.14 -6.51
C LEU A 54 3.02 -7.02 -7.74
N GLU A 55 4.04 -7.87 -7.65
CA GLU A 55 4.47 -8.75 -8.75
C GLU A 55 3.36 -9.73 -9.16
N ARG A 56 2.64 -10.33 -8.19
CA ARG A 56 1.52 -11.24 -8.48
C ARG A 56 0.32 -10.54 -9.14
N ARG A 57 0.24 -9.22 -9.05
CA ARG A 57 -0.75 -8.38 -9.74
C ARG A 57 -0.21 -7.77 -11.04
N GLY A 58 0.99 -8.18 -11.47
CA GLY A 58 1.59 -7.75 -12.73
C GLY A 58 2.18 -6.34 -12.70
N VAL A 59 2.52 -5.82 -11.52
CA VAL A 59 3.16 -4.50 -11.36
C VAL A 59 4.60 -4.70 -10.92
N THR A 60 5.57 -4.27 -11.74
CA THR A 60 6.98 -4.27 -11.34
C THR A 60 7.41 -2.92 -10.77
N ILE A 61 8.57 -2.89 -10.09
CA ILE A 61 9.14 -1.65 -9.58
C ILE A 61 9.52 -0.71 -10.74
N GLU A 62 9.98 -1.28 -11.84
CA GLU A 62 10.36 -0.57 -13.06
C GLU A 62 9.16 0.09 -13.73
N ASP A 63 7.98 -0.55 -13.72
CA ASP A 63 6.73 0.05 -14.21
C ASP A 63 6.38 1.34 -13.45
N ILE A 64 6.55 1.33 -12.13
CA ILE A 64 6.32 2.50 -11.27
C ILE A 64 7.42 3.54 -11.50
N ALA A 65 8.69 3.11 -11.60
CA ALA A 65 9.83 3.98 -11.83
C ALA A 65 9.74 4.72 -13.16
N ALA A 66 9.18 4.10 -14.21
CA ALA A 66 8.96 4.74 -15.50
C ALA A 66 7.99 5.93 -15.39
N ILE A 67 6.92 5.79 -14.60
CA ILE A 67 6.00 6.90 -14.32
C ILE A 67 6.75 8.04 -13.62
N VAL A 68 7.53 7.71 -12.58
CA VAL A 68 8.31 8.72 -11.84
C VAL A 68 9.31 9.42 -12.76
N TYR A 69 9.96 8.67 -13.64
CA TYR A 69 10.92 9.20 -14.60
C TYR A 69 10.27 10.20 -15.54
N ASP A 70 9.17 9.82 -16.19
CA ASP A 70 8.44 10.69 -17.12
C ASP A 70 7.95 11.99 -16.44
N MET A 71 7.54 11.90 -15.18
CA MET A 71 7.10 13.06 -14.40
C MET A 71 8.24 14.00 -14.02
N GLN A 72 9.43 13.46 -13.75
CA GLN A 72 10.54 14.21 -13.15
C GLN A 72 11.59 14.64 -14.18
N LEU A 73 11.76 13.91 -15.28
CA LEU A 73 12.74 14.19 -16.32
C LEU A 73 12.69 15.64 -16.84
N PRO A 74 11.51 16.28 -17.05
CA PRO A 74 11.45 17.67 -17.54
C PRO A 74 12.09 18.70 -16.60
N TYR A 75 12.29 18.35 -15.33
CA TYR A 75 12.77 19.25 -14.28
C TYR A 75 14.18 18.89 -13.79
N ASN A 76 14.64 17.66 -14.05
CA ASN A 76 15.84 17.11 -13.43
C ASN A 76 16.86 16.70 -14.51
N GLU A 77 17.82 17.58 -14.77
CA GLU A 77 18.93 17.26 -15.68
C GLU A 77 19.78 16.11 -15.13
N GLY A 78 20.07 15.13 -15.99
CA GLY A 78 20.83 13.93 -15.61
C GLY A 78 20.05 12.88 -14.82
N LEU A 79 18.74 13.07 -14.62
CA LEU A 79 17.90 12.03 -14.02
C LEU A 79 17.95 10.75 -14.86
N THR A 80 18.04 9.61 -14.19
CA THR A 80 18.06 8.29 -14.82
C THR A 80 16.95 7.42 -14.24
N ILE A 81 16.55 6.37 -14.97
CA ILE A 81 15.55 5.42 -14.48
C ILE A 81 15.98 4.75 -13.18
N GLU A 82 17.29 4.53 -12.98
CA GLU A 82 17.85 3.92 -11.77
C GLU A 82 17.64 4.81 -10.54
N HIS A 83 17.71 6.14 -10.70
CA HIS A 83 17.36 7.09 -9.63
C HIS A 83 15.89 6.90 -9.21
N CYS A 84 15.00 6.79 -10.20
CA CYS A 84 13.58 6.58 -9.97
C CYS A 84 13.31 5.23 -9.29
N THR A 85 13.91 4.14 -9.77
CA THR A 85 13.83 2.80 -9.17
C THR A 85 14.28 2.80 -7.72
N ASN A 86 15.42 3.44 -7.41
CA ASN A 86 15.89 3.56 -6.03
C ASN A 86 14.90 4.34 -5.15
N SER A 87 14.28 5.39 -5.69
CA SER A 87 13.28 6.16 -4.97
C SER A 87 12.02 5.34 -4.66
N VAL A 88 11.52 4.57 -5.63
CA VAL A 88 10.38 3.65 -5.44
C VAL A 88 10.71 2.59 -4.38
N GLU A 89 11.88 1.95 -4.48
CA GLU A 89 12.39 1.01 -3.47
C GLU A 89 12.42 1.64 -2.06
N ARG A 90 12.80 2.91 -1.95
CA ARG A 90 12.83 3.59 -0.66
C ARG A 90 11.42 3.86 -0.11
N VAL A 91 10.46 4.17 -0.98
CA VAL A 91 9.05 4.33 -0.63
C VAL A 91 8.47 3.02 -0.10
N LEU A 92 8.72 1.91 -0.79
CA LEU A 92 8.26 0.56 -0.43
C LEU A 92 8.89 0.03 0.87
N ARG A 93 9.91 0.67 1.44
CA ARG A 93 10.45 0.33 2.77
C ARG A 93 9.65 0.92 3.93
N LYS A 94 8.72 1.85 3.68
CA LYS A 94 7.88 2.44 4.74
C LYS A 94 6.73 1.50 5.09
N ARG A 95 6.57 1.25 6.40
CA ARG A 95 5.52 0.34 6.91
C ARG A 95 4.10 0.80 6.56
N GLU A 96 3.82 2.10 6.59
CA GLU A 96 2.50 2.63 6.23
C GLU A 96 2.16 2.31 4.76
N VAL A 97 3.12 2.50 3.85
CA VAL A 97 2.98 2.13 2.44
C VAL A 97 2.75 0.64 2.26
N GLN A 98 3.58 -0.19 2.91
CA GLN A 98 3.47 -1.64 2.84
C GLN A 98 2.09 -2.14 3.29
N HIS A 99 1.59 -1.62 4.42
CA HIS A 99 0.28 -2.00 4.93
C HIS A 99 -0.85 -1.58 3.99
N SER A 100 -0.81 -0.35 3.44
CA SER A 100 -1.80 0.09 2.45
C SER A 100 -1.81 -0.81 1.22
N VAL A 101 -0.63 -1.13 0.67
CA VAL A 101 -0.50 -2.00 -0.51
C VAL A 101 -1.06 -3.40 -0.25
N LEU A 102 -0.67 -4.02 0.86
CA LEU A 102 -1.14 -5.37 1.21
C LEU A 102 -2.66 -5.41 1.42
N VAL A 103 -3.23 -4.41 2.09
CA VAL A 103 -4.68 -4.34 2.33
C VAL A 103 -5.45 -4.13 1.04
N GLY A 104 -5.04 -3.17 0.20
CA GLY A 104 -5.74 -2.89 -1.05
C GLY A 104 -5.73 -4.05 -2.02
N ILE A 105 -4.56 -4.69 -2.20
CA ILE A 105 -4.44 -5.87 -3.08
C ILE A 105 -5.30 -7.04 -2.58
N GLU A 106 -5.35 -7.28 -1.27
CA GLU A 106 -6.20 -8.34 -0.73
C GLU A 106 -7.70 -8.04 -0.97
N LEU A 107 -8.12 -6.77 -0.87
CA LEU A 107 -9.51 -6.39 -1.16
C LEU A 107 -9.87 -6.56 -2.64
N ASP A 108 -8.99 -6.15 -3.54
CA ASP A 108 -9.12 -6.41 -4.98
C ASP A 108 -9.25 -7.92 -5.26
N GLU A 109 -8.39 -8.73 -4.65
CA GLU A 109 -8.42 -10.19 -4.81
C GLU A 109 -9.67 -10.85 -4.25
N LEU A 110 -10.19 -10.37 -3.12
CA LEU A 110 -11.42 -10.87 -2.54
C LEU A 110 -12.62 -10.51 -3.40
N ALA A 111 -12.64 -9.30 -3.97
CA ALA A 111 -13.65 -8.88 -4.94
C ALA A 111 -13.58 -9.75 -6.20
N GLU A 112 -12.39 -9.96 -6.76
CA GLU A 112 -12.19 -10.82 -7.94
C GLU A 112 -12.67 -12.26 -7.70
N LYS A 113 -12.47 -12.79 -6.49
CA LYS A 113 -12.92 -14.13 -6.08
C LYS A 113 -14.39 -14.19 -5.64
N ASN A 114 -15.14 -13.09 -5.70
CA ASN A 114 -16.53 -12.99 -5.25
C ASN A 114 -16.73 -13.39 -3.77
N LEU A 115 -15.76 -13.06 -2.91
CA LEU A 115 -15.76 -13.43 -1.48
C LEU A 115 -16.24 -12.29 -0.57
N LEU A 116 -16.52 -11.11 -1.11
CA LEU A 116 -17.04 -9.98 -0.34
C LEU A 116 -18.57 -10.08 -0.20
N SER A 117 -19.09 -9.52 0.88
CA SER A 117 -20.53 -9.40 1.08
C SER A 117 -21.13 -8.32 0.19
N GLN A 118 -22.34 -8.53 -0.33
CA GLN A 118 -23.12 -7.47 -0.98
C GLN A 118 -23.57 -6.40 0.05
N PRO A 119 -23.61 -5.09 -0.29
CA PRO A 119 -23.36 -4.52 -1.63
C PRO A 119 -21.88 -4.24 -1.96
N LEU A 120 -20.96 -4.42 -0.99
CA LEU A 120 -19.54 -4.06 -1.13
C LEU A 120 -18.86 -4.78 -2.30
N GLN A 121 -19.18 -6.06 -2.51
CA GLN A 121 -18.71 -6.84 -3.65
C GLN A 121 -18.93 -6.09 -4.97
N SER A 122 -20.18 -5.70 -5.26
CA SER A 122 -20.51 -5.01 -6.50
C SER A 122 -19.82 -3.65 -6.59
N ILE A 123 -19.75 -2.90 -5.49
CA ILE A 123 -19.14 -1.56 -5.44
C ILE A 123 -17.66 -1.61 -5.84
N ILE A 124 -16.89 -2.54 -5.25
CA ILE A 124 -15.46 -2.68 -5.55
C ILE A 124 -15.27 -3.29 -6.93
N GLU A 125 -15.98 -4.36 -7.29
CA GLU A 125 -15.82 -5.01 -8.59
C GLU A 125 -16.18 -4.09 -9.76
N SER A 126 -17.17 -3.20 -9.57
CA SER A 126 -17.57 -2.23 -10.58
C SER A 126 -16.67 -1.01 -10.66
N ASP A 127 -15.77 -0.81 -9.69
CA ASP A 127 -14.98 0.41 -9.56
C ASP A 127 -15.90 1.65 -9.52
N GLU A 128 -16.82 1.66 -8.56
CA GLU A 128 -17.89 2.66 -8.47
C GLU A 128 -17.30 4.05 -8.13
N GLY A 129 -17.42 5.04 -9.02
CA GLY A 129 -16.76 6.34 -8.86
C GLY A 129 -17.23 7.23 -7.68
N LEU A 130 -18.19 6.76 -6.86
CA LEU A 130 -18.55 7.39 -5.57
C LEU A 130 -18.01 6.63 -4.36
N PHE A 131 -17.39 5.47 -4.58
CA PHE A 131 -16.59 4.79 -3.59
C PHE A 131 -15.23 5.48 -3.53
N GLY A 132 -14.87 5.99 -2.35
CA GLY A 132 -13.67 6.82 -2.17
C GLY A 132 -12.65 6.23 -1.20
N VAL A 133 -12.73 4.92 -0.95
CA VAL A 133 -12.01 4.25 0.17
C VAL A 133 -10.61 3.82 -0.27
N ASP A 134 -10.52 3.35 -1.50
CA ASP A 134 -9.33 3.23 -2.36
C ASP A 134 -8.46 4.48 -2.33
N GLU A 135 -8.96 5.67 -2.71
CA GLU A 135 -8.15 6.88 -2.67
C GLU A 135 -7.82 7.27 -1.24
N THR A 136 -8.72 7.06 -0.28
CA THR A 136 -8.43 7.30 1.15
C THR A 136 -7.25 6.45 1.63
N LEU A 137 -7.17 5.18 1.21
CA LEU A 137 -6.08 4.27 1.55
C LEU A 137 -4.76 4.69 0.88
N ALA A 138 -4.84 5.13 -0.39
CA ALA A 138 -3.72 5.66 -1.15
C ALA A 138 -3.18 6.97 -0.54
N LEU A 139 -4.08 7.89 -0.15
CA LEU A 139 -3.77 9.14 0.54
C LEU A 139 -3.02 8.93 1.85
N GLY A 140 -3.37 7.88 2.61
CA GLY A 140 -2.63 7.51 3.83
C GLY A 140 -1.12 7.35 3.59
N SER A 141 -0.74 6.76 2.46
CA SER A 141 0.66 6.60 2.05
C SER A 141 1.28 7.92 1.56
N VAL A 142 0.53 8.68 0.77
CA VAL A 142 0.93 9.99 0.22
C VAL A 142 1.28 10.99 1.32
N MET A 143 0.47 11.08 2.37
CA MET A 143 0.66 12.04 3.45
C MET A 143 2.00 11.87 4.19
N THR A 144 2.63 10.69 4.08
CA THR A 144 3.96 10.43 4.64
C THR A 144 5.11 11.12 3.88
N TYR A 145 4.82 11.69 2.70
CA TYR A 145 5.74 12.41 1.81
C TYR A 145 5.31 13.86 1.51
N GLY A 146 4.35 14.37 2.29
CA GLY A 146 3.97 15.78 2.28
C GLY A 146 3.05 16.21 1.13
N SER A 147 2.75 17.51 1.10
CA SER A 147 1.78 18.09 0.18
C SER A 147 2.18 18.03 -1.29
N ILE A 148 3.49 17.95 -1.60
CA ILE A 148 3.97 17.77 -2.98
C ILE A 148 3.55 16.40 -3.51
N ALA A 149 3.65 15.34 -2.70
CA ALA A 149 3.16 14.02 -3.08
C ALA A 149 1.63 14.05 -3.28
N LEU A 150 0.90 14.82 -2.48
CA LEU A 150 -0.56 14.95 -2.59
C LEU A 150 -1.01 15.54 -3.93
N THR A 151 -0.41 16.65 -4.35
CA THR A 151 -0.75 17.27 -5.64
C THR A 151 -0.35 16.37 -6.81
N THR A 152 0.79 15.69 -6.69
CA THR A 152 1.30 14.74 -7.68
C THR A 152 0.38 13.52 -7.82
N TYR A 153 -0.11 12.97 -6.70
CA TYR A 153 -1.04 11.84 -6.70
C TYR A 153 -2.35 12.21 -7.39
N GLY A 154 -2.98 13.33 -7.04
CA GLY A 154 -4.21 13.77 -7.72
C GLY A 154 -4.03 14.01 -9.22
N HIS A 155 -2.83 14.41 -9.65
CA HIS A 155 -2.51 14.49 -11.08
C HIS A 155 -2.43 13.10 -11.73
N LEU A 156 -1.77 12.12 -11.09
CA LEU A 156 -1.63 10.77 -11.61
C LEU A 156 -2.96 10.03 -11.65
N ASP A 157 -3.74 10.12 -10.58
CA ASP A 157 -5.07 9.53 -10.48
C ASP A 157 -5.98 10.05 -11.60
N LYS A 158 -6.01 11.36 -11.84
CA LYS A 158 -6.83 11.92 -12.92
C LYS A 158 -6.37 11.50 -14.34
N ASN A 159 -5.06 11.44 -14.58
CA ASN A 159 -4.54 11.26 -15.94
C ASN A 159 -4.28 9.80 -16.31
N LYS A 160 -4.17 8.89 -15.33
CA LYS A 160 -3.91 7.45 -15.45
C LYS A 160 -2.87 7.15 -16.56
N VAL A 161 -1.58 7.22 -16.24
CA VAL A 161 -0.46 7.00 -17.19
C VAL A 161 0.31 5.72 -16.90
N GLY A 162 1.10 5.23 -17.87
CA GLY A 162 1.96 4.06 -17.68
C GLY A 162 1.17 2.81 -17.27
N ILE A 163 1.64 2.12 -16.23
CA ILE A 163 0.99 0.93 -15.68
C ILE A 163 -0.38 1.23 -15.05
N ILE A 164 -0.59 2.43 -14.49
CA ILE A 164 -1.88 2.84 -13.91
C ILE A 164 -2.98 2.75 -14.98
N LYS A 165 -2.68 3.23 -16.20
CA LYS A 165 -3.59 3.12 -17.34
C LYS A 165 -3.96 1.67 -17.67
N LYS A 166 -2.98 0.77 -17.61
CA LYS A 166 -3.22 -0.65 -17.93
C LYS A 166 -4.15 -1.28 -16.89
N LEU A 167 -3.95 -0.96 -15.61
CA LEU A 167 -4.79 -1.43 -14.50
C LEU A 167 -6.23 -0.88 -14.61
N ASP A 168 -6.38 0.39 -14.98
CA ASP A 168 -7.67 1.08 -15.15
C ASP A 168 -8.50 0.54 -16.33
N THR A 169 -7.86 0.12 -17.43
CA THR A 169 -8.57 -0.23 -18.68
C THR A 169 -9.52 -1.44 -18.60
N LYS A 170 -9.70 -2.10 -17.45
CA LYS A 170 -10.50 -3.33 -17.25
C LYS A 170 -10.24 -4.41 -18.33
N ILE A 171 -9.06 -4.39 -18.95
CA ILE A 171 -8.66 -5.35 -19.98
C ILE A 171 -8.25 -6.62 -19.26
N GLY A 172 -9.16 -7.60 -19.24
CA GLY A 172 -9.00 -8.87 -18.53
C GLY A 172 -10.07 -9.05 -17.45
N ASN A 173 -9.97 -10.13 -16.67
CA ASN A 173 -10.90 -10.44 -15.58
C ASN A 173 -10.39 -9.95 -14.20
N GLY A 174 -9.43 -9.02 -14.17
CA GLY A 174 -8.83 -8.52 -12.92
C GLY A 174 -9.61 -7.35 -12.32
N VAL A 175 -9.74 -7.34 -10.99
CA VAL A 175 -10.25 -6.18 -10.22
C VAL A 175 -9.06 -5.36 -9.72
N HIS A 176 -9.02 -4.06 -10.00
CA HIS A 176 -7.87 -3.21 -9.69
C HIS A 176 -8.23 -1.88 -9.02
N THR A 177 -9.42 -1.80 -8.42
CA THR A 177 -9.97 -0.60 -7.77
C THR A 177 -9.05 -0.01 -6.71
N PHE A 178 -8.36 -0.84 -5.91
CA PHE A 178 -7.38 -0.30 -4.97
C PHE A 178 -5.99 -0.17 -5.58
N LEU A 179 -5.59 -1.12 -6.44
CA LEU A 179 -4.21 -1.24 -6.90
C LEU A 179 -3.75 -0.06 -7.76
N ASP A 180 -4.58 0.45 -8.67
CA ASP A 180 -4.19 1.55 -9.56
C ASP A 180 -3.90 2.85 -8.78
N ASP A 181 -4.71 3.15 -7.77
CA ASP A 181 -4.53 4.24 -6.82
C ASP A 181 -3.30 4.08 -5.94
N LEU A 182 -3.07 2.87 -5.44
CA LEU A 182 -1.88 2.56 -4.65
C LEU A 182 -0.60 2.70 -5.47
N VAL A 183 -0.62 2.29 -6.74
CA VAL A 183 0.50 2.49 -7.66
C VAL A 183 0.73 3.99 -7.92
N GLY A 184 -0.34 4.75 -8.16
CA GLY A 184 -0.29 6.20 -8.28
C GLY A 184 0.30 6.88 -7.04
N SER A 185 -0.10 6.43 -5.84
CA SER A 185 0.42 6.90 -4.56
C SER A 185 1.92 6.64 -4.40
N ILE A 186 2.39 5.44 -4.73
CA ILE A 186 3.82 5.09 -4.64
C ILE A 186 4.63 5.94 -5.62
N ALA A 187 4.17 6.10 -6.86
CA ALA A 187 4.82 6.94 -7.87
C ALA A 187 4.87 8.40 -7.40
N ALA A 188 3.77 8.95 -6.89
CA ALA A 188 3.72 10.31 -6.36
C ALA A 188 4.67 10.53 -5.17
N CYS A 189 4.73 9.57 -4.25
CA CYS A 189 5.68 9.59 -3.14
C CYS A 189 7.13 9.58 -3.65
N ALA A 190 7.45 8.71 -4.61
CA ALA A 190 8.79 8.59 -5.17
C ALA A 190 9.21 9.84 -5.94
N ALA A 191 8.29 10.46 -6.69
CA ALA A 191 8.48 11.73 -7.38
C ALA A 191 8.72 12.89 -6.39
N SER A 192 7.92 12.97 -5.31
CA SER A 192 8.13 13.96 -4.24
C SER A 192 9.55 13.84 -3.62
N ARG A 193 10.03 12.61 -3.40
CA ARG A 193 11.41 12.39 -2.93
C ARG A 193 12.47 12.90 -3.92
N ILE A 194 12.27 12.68 -5.22
CA ILE A 194 13.18 13.18 -6.27
C ILE A 194 13.19 14.70 -6.28
N ALA A 195 12.02 15.35 -6.26
CA ALA A 195 11.90 16.81 -6.20
C ALA A 195 12.59 17.43 -4.97
N HIS A 196 12.47 16.80 -3.80
CA HIS A 196 13.21 17.25 -2.62
C HIS A 196 14.73 17.10 -2.80
N ARG A 197 15.20 15.98 -3.36
CA ARG A 197 16.64 15.77 -3.59
C ARG A 197 17.21 16.71 -4.64
N MET A 198 16.43 17.04 -5.68
CA MET A 198 16.79 18.04 -6.68
C MET A 198 17.18 19.36 -6.02
N ARG A 199 16.34 19.83 -5.09
CA ARG A 199 16.60 21.08 -4.37
C ARG A 199 17.87 21.01 -3.53
N ASP A 200 18.12 19.89 -2.85
CA ASP A 200 19.36 19.71 -2.09
C ASP A 200 20.59 19.76 -3.03
N LEU A 201 20.51 19.13 -4.20
CA LEU A 201 21.59 19.13 -5.20
C LEU A 201 21.87 20.52 -5.74
N GLU A 202 20.82 21.29 -6.08
CA GLU A 202 20.95 22.69 -6.52
C GLU A 202 21.68 23.55 -5.49
N GLU A 203 21.40 23.36 -4.19
CA GLU A 203 22.08 24.05 -3.09
C GLU A 203 23.55 23.61 -2.93
N GLU A 204 23.85 22.36 -3.28
CA GLU A 204 25.22 21.81 -3.35
C GLU A 204 25.96 22.23 -4.64
N GLY A 205 25.27 22.84 -5.62
CA GLY A 205 25.83 23.16 -6.94
C GLY A 205 25.99 21.93 -7.85
N GLU A 206 25.24 20.87 -7.58
CA GLU A 206 25.25 19.58 -8.28
C GLU A 206 23.92 19.34 -9.01
N THR A 207 23.89 18.35 -9.90
CA THR A 207 22.70 17.82 -10.57
C THR A 207 22.60 16.30 -10.39
N PHE A 208 21.55 15.68 -10.93
CA PHE A 208 21.47 14.22 -10.95
C PHE A 208 22.52 13.58 -11.88
N ALA A 209 23.14 14.35 -12.79
CA ALA A 209 24.27 13.85 -13.59
C ALA A 209 25.54 13.63 -12.74
N ASP A 210 25.66 14.33 -11.61
CA ASP A 210 26.86 14.35 -10.78
C ASP A 210 26.83 13.31 -9.65
N ILE A 211 25.68 12.69 -9.40
CA ILE A 211 25.50 11.72 -8.31
C ILE A 211 25.16 10.32 -8.81
N PRO A 212 25.65 9.26 -8.15
CA PRO A 212 25.26 7.91 -8.47
C PRO A 212 23.82 7.63 -7.98
N PRO A 213 23.04 6.82 -8.72
CA PRO A 213 21.65 6.47 -8.37
C PRO A 213 21.42 5.83 -7.00
N THR A 214 22.47 5.32 -6.38
CA THR A 214 22.43 4.68 -5.07
C THR A 214 22.41 5.67 -3.90
N VAL A 215 22.70 6.96 -4.13
CA VAL A 215 22.85 7.99 -3.09
C VAL A 215 21.79 9.08 -3.25
N LEU A 216 20.56 8.77 -2.86
CA LEU A 216 19.41 9.71 -2.86
C LEU A 216 19.08 10.30 -1.47
N GLY A 217 20.03 10.23 -0.53
CA GLY A 217 19.89 10.79 0.81
C GLY A 217 20.91 11.91 1.04
N PRO A 218 20.68 12.80 2.02
CA PRO A 218 21.64 13.84 2.37
C PRO A 218 23.01 13.22 2.66
N LYS A 219 24.08 13.83 2.13
CA LYS A 219 25.46 13.41 2.44
C LYS A 219 25.61 13.42 3.98
N PRO A 220 26.17 12.36 4.59
CA PRO A 220 26.47 12.39 6.01
C PRO A 220 27.31 13.64 6.31
N LYS A 221 26.90 14.46 7.29
CA LYS A 221 27.71 15.61 7.71
C LYS A 221 29.12 15.10 7.99
N GLN A 222 30.11 15.58 7.24
CA GLN A 222 31.52 15.33 7.55
C GLN A 222 31.71 15.74 9.01
N LYS A 223 32.10 14.77 9.85
CA LYS A 223 32.51 15.11 11.22
C LYS A 223 33.66 16.08 11.06
N LYS A 224 33.49 17.31 11.54
CA LYS A 224 34.63 18.21 11.75
C LYS A 224 35.58 17.44 12.66
N GLU A 225 36.71 17.02 12.12
CA GLU A 225 37.84 16.61 12.95
C GLU A 225 38.18 17.86 13.76
N ASN A 226 37.99 17.77 15.08
CA ASN A 226 38.37 18.85 15.98
C ASN A 226 39.90 18.91 15.96
N GLU A 227 40.45 19.97 15.37
CA GLU A 227 41.81 20.45 15.66
C GLU A 227 41.92 20.91 17.12
#